data_AF-A0A7S1ED70-F1
#
_entry.id   AF-A0A7S1ED70-F1
#
_cell.length_a   1.000
_cell.length_b   1.000
_cell.length_c   1.000
_cell.angle_alpha   90.00
_cell.angle_beta   90.00
_cell.angle_gamma   90.00
#
_symmetry.space_group_name_H-M   'P 1'
#
loop_
_entity.id
_entity.type
_entity.pdbx_description
1 polymer ?
#
loop_
_entity_poly.entity_id
_entity_poly.type
_entity_poly.pdbx_seq_one_letter_code
_entity_poly.pdbx_strand_id
1 'polypeptide(L)'
;VRQKIPRFTVYPSSHYVTPRERVLAAVDAIKEELRERVGFFVKEGKLVEAQRIEQRTRFDLEMLQEVGHCKGIENYTRHLSGAQPGDPPPTLVDYLPPDALMFLDESHVLIGQFGGMYNGDRARKTTLVEYGFRLPSALDNRPLKFAEFERKMRQAIFVSATPAQYEQDNAGQVVEQVVRPTGLVDPVVEVRPATHQVDDVLQEIRLRVDANERVLITTLTKRMAEQLTDYLSDNGVKVRYLHS
;
A
#
# COMPACT_ATOMS: atom_id res chain seq x y z
N VAL A 1 -16.41 37.05 17.93
CA VAL A 1 -16.12 36.63 19.32
C VAL A 1 -14.93 35.67 19.29
N ARG A 2 -13.77 36.07 19.85
CA ARG A 2 -12.63 35.15 20.09
C ARG A 2 -12.92 34.42 21.40
N GLN A 3 -13.33 33.16 21.33
CA GLN A 3 -13.63 32.34 22.49
C GLN A 3 -12.33 32.04 23.27
N LYS A 4 -12.29 32.27 24.59
CA LYS A 4 -11.13 31.91 25.42
C LYS A 4 -11.11 30.40 25.62
N ILE A 5 -10.07 29.74 25.10
CA ILE A 5 -9.83 28.31 25.29
C ILE A 5 -8.92 28.12 26.51
N PRO A 6 -9.35 27.43 27.58
CA PRO A 6 -8.59 27.31 28.82
C PRO A 6 -7.34 26.41 28.69
N ARG A 7 -7.35 25.45 27.76
CA ARG A 7 -6.22 24.57 27.44
C ARG A 7 -6.30 24.10 26.00
N PHE A 8 -5.18 24.10 25.30
CA PHE A 8 -5.04 23.49 23.99
C PHE A 8 -3.73 22.69 23.95
N THR A 9 -3.73 21.59 23.19
CA THR A 9 -2.54 20.75 22.99
C THR A 9 -2.05 20.99 21.57
N VAL A 10 -0.76 21.29 21.42
CA VAL A 10 -0.11 21.38 20.12
C VAL A 10 0.67 20.10 19.89
N TYR A 11 0.30 19.36 18.87
CA TYR A 11 1.03 18.17 18.45
C TYR A 11 2.19 18.55 17.52
N PRO A 12 3.23 17.71 17.43
CA PRO A 12 4.32 17.94 16.50
C PRO A 12 3.84 18.02 15.04
N SER A 13 4.50 18.83 14.22
CA SER A 13 4.20 18.95 12.78
C SER A 13 4.72 17.78 11.94
N SER A 14 5.39 16.80 12.55
CA SER A 14 5.97 15.63 11.90
C SER A 14 5.97 14.42 12.85
N HIS A 15 5.87 13.22 12.27
CA HIS A 15 5.95 11.95 13.00
C HIS A 15 7.40 11.52 13.32
N TYR A 16 8.40 12.17 12.74
CA TYR A 16 9.82 11.85 12.93
C TYR A 16 10.52 12.78 13.95
N VAL A 17 9.75 13.52 14.75
CA VAL A 17 10.30 14.46 15.73
C VAL A 17 10.99 13.70 16.83
N THR A 18 12.30 13.92 16.94
CA THR A 18 13.19 13.17 17.84
C THR A 18 14.03 14.17 18.65
N PRO A 19 14.25 13.95 19.96
CA PRO A 19 15.11 14.81 20.78
C PRO A 19 16.53 14.92 20.21
N ARG A 20 17.17 16.09 20.36
CA ARG A 20 18.50 16.38 19.78
C ARG A 20 19.56 15.33 20.17
N GLU A 21 19.56 14.89 21.42
CA GLU A 21 20.49 13.86 21.91
C GLU A 21 20.37 12.54 21.14
N ARG A 22 19.13 12.11 20.84
CA ARG A 22 18.88 10.90 20.04
C ARG A 22 19.29 11.10 18.58
N VAL A 23 19.08 12.29 18.01
CA VAL A 23 19.54 12.60 16.65
C VAL A 23 21.06 12.51 16.56
N LEU A 24 21.80 13.04 17.54
CA LEU A 24 23.26 12.96 17.56
C LEU A 24 23.77 11.52 17.70
N ALA A 25 23.16 10.72 18.58
CA ALA A 25 23.48 9.28 18.68
C ALA A 25 23.20 8.54 17.36
N ALA A 26 22.07 8.82 16.71
CA ALA A 26 21.72 8.23 15.42
C ALA A 26 22.73 8.63 14.33
N VAL A 27 23.18 9.89 14.32
CA VAL A 27 24.20 10.39 13.38
C VAL A 27 25.49 9.59 13.49
N ASP A 28 25.93 9.26 14.69
CA ASP A 28 27.17 8.48 14.88
C ASP A 28 26.99 7.02 14.43
N ALA A 29 25.84 6.40 14.72
CA ALA A 29 25.52 5.06 14.22
C ALA A 29 25.41 5.01 12.67
N ILE A 30 24.85 6.03 12.05
CA ILE A 30 24.76 6.15 10.58
C ILE A 30 26.16 6.31 9.96
N LYS A 31 27.06 7.08 10.60
CA LYS A 31 28.45 7.21 10.14
C LYS A 31 29.18 5.87 10.16
N GLU A 32 28.94 5.05 11.18
CA GLU A 32 29.54 3.72 11.29
C GLU A 32 29.05 2.79 10.17
N GLU A 33 27.72 2.69 9.98
CA GLU A 33 27.14 1.92 8.86
C GLU A 33 27.62 2.43 7.50
N LEU A 34 27.78 3.74 7.33
CA LEU A 34 28.30 4.32 6.10
C LEU A 34 29.73 3.87 5.81
N ARG A 35 30.62 3.88 6.83
CA ARG A 35 32.01 3.44 6.67
C ARG A 35 32.06 1.97 6.24
N GLU A 36 31.29 1.12 6.89
CA GLU A 36 31.19 -0.30 6.54
C GLU A 36 30.68 -0.50 5.11
N ARG A 37 29.62 0.23 4.75
CA ARG A 37 28.98 0.09 3.42
C ARG A 37 29.86 0.60 2.29
N VAL A 38 30.56 1.72 2.48
CA VAL A 38 31.55 2.22 1.53
C VAL A 38 32.70 1.22 1.39
N GLY A 39 33.21 0.69 2.51
CA GLY A 39 34.25 -0.34 2.50
C GLY A 39 33.84 -1.61 1.74
N PHE A 40 32.58 -2.05 1.89
CA PHE A 40 32.01 -3.14 1.10
C PHE A 40 32.05 -2.84 -0.40
N PHE A 41 31.55 -1.69 -0.84
CA PHE A 41 31.52 -1.35 -2.26
C PHE A 41 32.92 -1.22 -2.88
N VAL A 42 33.87 -0.64 -2.14
CA VAL A 42 35.27 -0.53 -2.60
C VAL A 42 35.90 -1.91 -2.78
N LYS A 43 35.68 -2.84 -1.84
CA LYS A 43 36.18 -4.23 -1.95
C LYS A 43 35.58 -4.97 -3.14
N GLU A 44 34.31 -4.72 -3.45
CA GLU A 44 33.59 -5.31 -4.58
C GLU A 44 33.88 -4.60 -5.93
N GLY A 45 34.76 -3.60 -5.97
CA GLY A 45 35.06 -2.83 -7.19
C GLY A 45 33.94 -1.90 -7.66
N LYS A 46 32.91 -1.68 -6.83
CA LYS A 46 31.72 -0.86 -7.10
C LYS A 46 31.95 0.60 -6.69
N LEU A 47 32.92 1.25 -7.35
CA LEU A 47 33.38 2.58 -6.94
C LEU A 47 32.34 3.68 -7.14
N VAL A 48 31.47 3.56 -8.14
CA VAL A 48 30.39 4.53 -8.41
C VAL A 48 29.34 4.47 -7.31
N GLU A 49 28.95 3.26 -6.89
CA GLU A 49 28.03 3.03 -5.78
C GLU A 49 28.61 3.53 -4.46
N ALA A 50 29.91 3.31 -4.22
CA ALA A 50 30.63 3.82 -3.05
C ALA A 50 30.59 5.36 -2.98
N GLN A 51 30.95 6.03 -4.07
CA GLN A 51 30.91 7.49 -4.17
C GLN A 51 29.49 8.03 -3.97
N ARG A 52 28.51 7.39 -4.60
CA ARG A 52 27.09 7.77 -4.54
C ARG A 52 26.55 7.71 -3.11
N ILE A 53 26.79 6.60 -2.39
CA ILE A 53 26.27 6.45 -1.03
C ILE A 53 26.97 7.41 -0.07
N GLU A 54 28.27 7.62 -0.26
CA GLU A 54 29.06 8.53 0.56
C GLU A 54 28.59 9.98 0.42
N GLN A 55 28.51 10.50 -0.80
CA GLN A 55 28.07 11.88 -1.05
C GLN A 55 26.68 12.14 -0.48
N ARG A 56 25.73 11.24 -0.75
CA ARG A 56 24.35 11.40 -0.30
C ARG A 56 24.24 11.34 1.21
N THR A 57 24.85 10.34 1.83
CA THR A 57 24.72 10.14 3.28
C THR A 57 25.43 11.24 4.06
N ARG A 58 26.59 11.74 3.60
CA ARG A 58 27.27 12.87 4.25
C ARG A 58 26.43 14.14 4.21
N PHE A 59 25.79 14.44 3.08
CA PHE A 59 24.86 15.57 2.98
C PHE A 59 23.67 15.40 3.95
N ASP A 60 23.05 14.22 3.97
CA ASP A 60 21.93 13.95 4.88
C ASP A 60 22.37 14.05 6.36
N LEU A 61 23.61 13.65 6.71
CA LEU A 61 24.18 13.77 8.05
C LEU A 61 24.44 15.24 8.45
N GLU A 62 24.96 16.07 7.56
CA GLU A 62 25.14 17.51 7.81
C GLU A 62 23.79 18.18 8.11
N MET A 63 22.76 17.86 7.31
CA MET A 63 21.40 18.37 7.52
C MET A 63 20.81 17.91 8.87
N LEU A 64 21.03 16.65 9.26
CA LEU A 64 20.59 16.14 10.56
C LEU A 64 21.31 16.82 11.73
N GLN A 65 22.59 17.16 11.60
CA GLN A 65 23.36 17.84 12.65
C GLN A 65 22.96 19.31 12.83
N GLU A 66 22.77 20.04 11.73
CA GLU A 66 22.49 21.48 11.76
C GLU A 66 21.00 21.79 11.96
N VAL A 67 20.13 21.12 11.22
CA VAL A 67 18.69 21.41 11.16
C VAL A 67 17.87 20.45 12.02
N GLY A 68 18.40 19.26 12.32
CA GLY A 68 17.66 18.19 13.00
C GLY A 68 16.71 17.41 12.10
N HIS A 69 16.72 17.68 10.79
CA HIS A 69 15.90 16.98 9.79
C HIS A 69 16.57 17.01 8.41
N CYS A 70 16.31 15.98 7.59
CA CYS A 70 16.77 15.90 6.21
C CYS A 70 15.68 15.33 5.29
N LYS A 71 15.82 15.55 3.98
CA LYS A 71 14.88 15.00 3.00
C LYS A 71 15.04 13.49 2.92
N GLY A 72 13.97 12.77 3.23
CA GLY A 72 14.02 11.31 3.25
C GLY A 72 14.51 10.75 4.59
N ILE A 73 14.29 11.47 5.69
CA ILE A 73 14.66 11.07 7.05
C ILE A 73 14.14 9.67 7.40
N GLU A 74 13.02 9.23 6.80
CA GLU A 74 12.43 7.93 7.04
C GLU A 74 13.38 6.77 6.70
N ASN A 75 14.37 6.99 5.83
CA ASN A 75 15.38 5.98 5.50
C ASN A 75 16.37 5.73 6.66
N TYR A 76 16.36 6.59 7.69
CA TYR A 76 17.16 6.47 8.90
C TYR A 76 16.32 6.11 10.13
N THR A 77 15.05 5.73 9.94
CA THR A 77 14.09 5.48 11.04
C THR A 77 14.65 4.52 12.08
N ARG A 78 15.31 3.43 11.68
CA ARG A 78 15.91 2.46 12.62
C ARG A 78 16.92 3.11 13.57
N HIS A 79 17.81 3.94 13.02
CA HIS A 79 18.83 4.65 13.80
C HIS A 79 18.20 5.70 14.71
N LEU A 80 17.17 6.40 14.24
CA LEU A 80 16.47 7.44 15.01
C LEU A 80 15.59 6.85 16.13
N SER A 81 15.01 5.68 15.92
CA SER A 81 14.15 5.00 16.91
C SER A 81 14.95 4.16 17.90
N GLY A 82 16.18 3.76 17.56
CA GLY A 82 16.99 2.81 18.34
C GLY A 82 16.49 1.36 18.23
N ALA A 83 15.73 1.04 17.17
CA ALA A 83 15.24 -0.32 16.92
C ALA A 83 16.38 -1.24 16.45
N GLN A 84 16.27 -2.53 16.72
CA GLN A 84 17.25 -3.50 16.23
C GLN A 84 17.04 -3.78 14.73
N PRO A 85 18.09 -4.19 13.99
CA PRO A 85 17.94 -4.62 12.61
C PRO A 85 16.86 -5.70 12.45
N GLY A 86 15.93 -5.50 11.52
CA GLY A 86 14.82 -6.42 11.26
C GLY A 86 13.57 -6.23 12.12
N ASP A 87 13.61 -5.44 13.19
CA ASP A 87 12.44 -5.16 14.04
C ASP A 87 11.27 -4.58 13.22
N PRO A 88 10.01 -4.89 13.58
CA PRO A 88 8.86 -4.31 12.92
C PRO A 88 8.77 -2.80 13.23
N PRO A 89 8.61 -1.94 12.22
CA PRO A 89 8.50 -0.51 12.45
C PRO A 89 7.17 -0.15 13.13
N PRO A 90 7.11 0.99 13.83
CA PRO A 90 5.85 1.50 14.36
C PRO A 90 4.91 1.87 13.21
N THR A 91 3.63 1.56 13.37
CA THR A 91 2.57 1.88 12.40
C THR A 91 1.41 2.58 13.09
N LEU A 92 0.40 3.00 12.31
CA LEU A 92 -0.81 3.61 12.84
C LEU A 92 -1.49 2.74 13.93
N VAL A 93 -1.41 1.41 13.80
CA VAL A 93 -2.03 0.48 14.77
C VAL A 93 -1.47 0.67 16.18
N ASP A 94 -0.18 1.05 16.30
CA ASP A 94 0.46 1.30 17.60
C ASP A 94 -0.04 2.57 18.29
N TYR A 95 -0.63 3.51 17.54
CA TYR A 95 -1.21 4.74 18.06
C TYR A 95 -2.67 4.57 18.49
N LEU A 96 -3.31 3.44 18.16
CA LEU A 96 -4.70 3.19 18.51
C LEU A 96 -4.84 2.69 19.96
N PRO A 97 -5.91 3.10 20.68
CA PRO A 97 -6.22 2.59 22.02
C PRO A 97 -6.29 1.06 22.05
N PRO A 98 -5.76 0.36 23.09
CA PRO A 98 -5.67 -1.11 23.17
C PRO A 98 -6.94 -1.90 22.85
N ASP A 99 -8.10 -1.27 22.99
CA ASP A 99 -9.45 -1.79 22.77
C ASP A 99 -10.06 -1.36 21.41
N ALA A 100 -9.26 -0.77 20.52
CA ALA A 100 -9.72 -0.35 19.20
C ALA A 100 -10.22 -1.53 18.36
N LEU A 101 -11.39 -1.33 17.75
CA LEU A 101 -12.00 -2.23 16.79
C LEU A 101 -11.54 -1.88 15.37
N MET A 102 -11.16 -2.89 14.61
CA MET A 102 -10.67 -2.73 13.24
C MET A 102 -11.70 -3.25 12.24
N PHE A 103 -12.01 -2.46 11.21
CA PHE A 103 -12.83 -2.90 10.08
C PHE A 103 -11.94 -3.07 8.87
N LEU A 104 -12.00 -4.26 8.26
CA LEU A 104 -11.22 -4.62 7.08
C LEU A 104 -12.22 -4.81 5.93
N ASP A 105 -12.48 -3.71 5.24
CA ASP A 105 -13.39 -3.66 4.10
C ASP A 105 -12.78 -4.31 2.86
N GLU A 106 -13.64 -4.95 2.06
CA GLU A 106 -13.26 -5.84 0.96
C GLU A 106 -12.09 -6.78 1.35
N SER A 107 -12.25 -7.44 2.50
CA SER A 107 -11.18 -8.21 3.16
C SER A 107 -10.48 -9.21 2.24
N HIS A 108 -11.24 -9.79 1.31
CA HIS A 108 -10.77 -10.80 0.36
C HIS A 108 -9.67 -10.28 -0.59
N VAL A 109 -9.65 -8.97 -0.85
CA VAL A 109 -8.57 -8.28 -1.57
C VAL A 109 -7.54 -7.72 -0.60
N LEU A 110 -8.01 -7.07 0.48
CA LEU A 110 -7.17 -6.33 1.42
C LEU A 110 -6.12 -7.23 2.09
N ILE A 111 -6.50 -8.44 2.51
CA ILE A 111 -5.59 -9.39 3.16
C ILE A 111 -4.47 -9.84 2.21
N GLY A 112 -4.83 -10.17 0.96
CA GLY A 112 -3.85 -10.49 -0.08
C GLY A 112 -2.90 -9.32 -0.35
N GLN A 113 -3.42 -8.09 -0.37
CA GLN A 113 -2.61 -6.88 -0.55
C GLN A 113 -1.60 -6.70 0.59
N PHE A 114 -2.03 -6.85 1.85
CA PHE A 114 -1.12 -6.76 3.01
C PHE A 114 -0.01 -7.82 2.96
N GLY A 115 -0.32 -9.03 2.49
CA GLY A 115 0.69 -10.07 2.24
C GLY A 115 1.75 -9.66 1.21
N GLY A 116 1.38 -8.90 0.19
CA GLY A 116 2.28 -8.45 -0.88
C GLY A 116 3.13 -7.22 -0.54
N MET A 117 2.69 -6.38 0.40
CA MET A 117 3.27 -5.04 0.59
C MET A 117 4.74 -5.05 1.01
N TYR A 118 5.11 -5.88 1.98
CA TYR A 118 6.50 -6.02 2.41
C TYR A 118 7.41 -6.47 1.27
N ASN A 119 6.99 -7.46 0.49
CA ASN A 119 7.82 -8.03 -0.57
C ASN A 119 8.07 -7.03 -1.71
N GLY A 120 7.04 -6.29 -2.12
CA GLY A 120 7.16 -5.24 -3.13
C GLY A 120 8.08 -4.09 -2.68
N ASP A 121 7.91 -3.61 -1.44
CA ASP A 121 8.78 -2.56 -0.90
C ASP A 121 10.23 -3.02 -0.73
N ARG A 122 10.43 -4.24 -0.21
CA ARG A 122 11.76 -4.84 -0.05
C ARG A 122 12.46 -4.98 -1.39
N ALA A 123 11.81 -5.51 -2.42
CA ALA A 123 12.42 -5.68 -3.74
C ALA A 123 12.95 -4.34 -4.29
N ARG A 124 12.11 -3.30 -4.25
CA ARG A 124 12.47 -1.94 -4.68
C ARG A 124 13.64 -1.36 -3.87
N LYS A 125 13.61 -1.50 -2.54
CA LYS A 125 14.65 -0.96 -1.66
C LYS A 125 15.96 -1.72 -1.75
N THR A 126 15.93 -3.03 -1.94
CA THR A 126 17.12 -3.84 -2.18
C THR A 126 17.89 -3.31 -3.38
N THR A 127 17.21 -3.00 -4.49
CA THR A 127 17.84 -2.36 -5.66
C THR A 127 18.52 -1.03 -5.29
N LEU A 128 17.84 -0.16 -4.53
CA LEU A 128 18.46 1.11 -4.09
C LEU A 128 19.70 0.89 -3.22
N VAL A 129 19.68 -0.13 -2.35
CA VAL A 129 20.81 -0.47 -1.48
C VAL A 129 21.95 -1.10 -2.26
N GLU A 130 21.67 -1.96 -3.24
CA GLU A 130 22.66 -2.61 -4.10
C GLU A 130 23.40 -1.63 -5.01
N TYR A 131 22.68 -0.61 -5.50
CA TYR A 131 23.24 0.46 -6.32
C TYR A 131 23.68 1.69 -5.49
N GLY A 132 23.87 1.56 -4.18
CA GLY A 132 24.47 2.63 -3.36
C GLY A 132 23.64 3.93 -3.28
N PHE A 133 22.33 3.88 -3.52
CA PHE A 133 21.44 5.03 -3.30
C PHE A 133 21.05 5.19 -1.84
N ARG A 134 20.97 4.09 -1.07
CA ARG A 134 20.58 4.08 0.35
C ARG A 134 21.42 3.07 1.14
N LEU A 135 21.54 3.29 2.45
CA LEU A 135 22.19 2.36 3.37
C LEU A 135 21.32 1.11 3.59
N PRO A 136 21.90 -0.03 4.00
CA PRO A 136 21.14 -1.25 4.31
C PRO A 136 20.02 -1.02 5.34
N SER A 137 20.23 -0.17 6.34
CA SER A 137 19.21 0.26 7.32
C SER A 137 17.93 0.83 6.72
N ALA A 138 17.97 1.33 5.49
CA ALA A 138 16.76 1.81 4.80
C ALA A 138 15.75 0.68 4.54
N LEU A 139 16.18 -0.58 4.53
CA LEU A 139 15.29 -1.76 4.43
C LEU A 139 14.42 -1.95 5.69
N ASP A 140 14.85 -1.43 6.83
CA ASP A 140 14.12 -1.56 8.10
C ASP A 140 13.02 -0.51 8.26
N ASN A 141 13.07 0.58 7.49
CA ASN A 141 11.90 1.40 7.26
C ASN A 141 11.05 0.69 6.22
N ARG A 142 9.97 0.01 6.58
CA ARG A 142 9.22 -0.87 5.67
C ARG A 142 7.77 -1.04 6.12
N PRO A 143 6.87 -1.54 5.25
CA PRO A 143 5.61 -2.10 5.72
C PRO A 143 5.86 -3.30 6.66
N LEU A 144 4.85 -3.59 7.48
CA LEU A 144 4.82 -4.82 8.25
C LEU A 144 4.73 -6.03 7.31
N LYS A 145 5.38 -7.12 7.70
CA LYS A 145 5.05 -8.43 7.15
C LYS A 145 3.66 -8.82 7.64
N PHE A 146 2.95 -9.66 6.88
CA PHE A 146 1.61 -10.09 7.28
C PHE A 146 1.60 -10.70 8.69
N ALA A 147 2.52 -11.62 8.99
CA ALA A 147 2.65 -12.20 10.33
C ALA A 147 2.97 -11.20 11.46
N GLU A 148 3.57 -10.04 11.13
CA GLU A 148 3.78 -8.95 12.11
C GLU A 148 2.49 -8.14 12.28
N PHE A 149 1.73 -7.92 11.20
CA PHE A 149 0.42 -7.29 11.23
C PHE A 149 -0.59 -8.13 12.01
N GLU A 150 -0.64 -9.45 11.81
CA GLU A 150 -1.54 -10.36 12.55
C GLU A 150 -1.37 -10.25 14.06
N ARG A 151 -0.14 -10.08 14.55
CA ARG A 151 0.15 -9.88 15.98
C ARG A 151 -0.31 -8.52 16.51
N LYS A 152 -0.40 -7.52 15.64
CA LYS A 152 -0.89 -6.17 15.97
C LYS A 152 -2.39 -6.03 15.73
N MET A 153 -2.97 -6.90 14.91
CA MET A 153 -4.40 -6.97 14.66
C MET A 153 -5.11 -7.33 15.96
N ARG A 154 -6.08 -6.49 16.35
CA ARG A 154 -6.86 -6.66 17.56
C ARG A 154 -8.18 -7.33 17.20
N GLN A 155 -9.27 -6.93 17.86
CA GLN A 155 -10.59 -7.30 17.40
C GLN A 155 -10.81 -6.71 16.00
N ALA A 156 -11.01 -7.58 15.02
CA ALA A 156 -11.19 -7.21 13.62
C ALA A 156 -12.52 -7.76 13.09
N ILE A 157 -13.19 -6.96 12.27
CA ILE A 157 -14.39 -7.33 11.52
C ILE A 157 -14.00 -7.31 10.04
N PHE A 158 -13.96 -8.50 9.44
CA PHE A 158 -13.79 -8.66 8.01
C PHE A 158 -15.13 -8.39 7.32
N VAL A 159 -15.15 -7.45 6.39
CA VAL A 159 -16.33 -7.08 5.63
C VAL A 159 -16.07 -7.45 4.17
N SER A 160 -16.83 -8.39 3.63
CA SER A 160 -16.68 -8.86 2.26
C SER A 160 -17.94 -9.61 1.82
N ALA A 161 -18.36 -9.41 0.58
CA ALA A 161 -19.39 -10.23 -0.06
C ALA A 161 -18.86 -11.64 -0.41
N THR A 162 -17.55 -11.79 -0.57
CA THR A 162 -16.87 -13.03 -0.94
C THR A 162 -15.66 -13.27 -0.04
N PRO A 163 -15.83 -13.63 1.26
CA PRO A 163 -14.71 -13.86 2.18
C PRO A 163 -13.77 -14.95 1.66
N ALA A 164 -12.46 -14.68 1.65
CA ALA A 164 -11.45 -15.64 1.20
C ALA A 164 -11.06 -16.62 2.31
N GLN A 165 -10.10 -17.51 2.00
CA GLN A 165 -9.69 -18.60 2.90
C GLN A 165 -9.21 -18.09 4.27
N TYR A 166 -8.46 -16.98 4.30
CA TYR A 166 -7.92 -16.45 5.54
C TYR A 166 -9.04 -16.05 6.52
N GLU A 167 -10.06 -15.37 6.02
CA GLU A 167 -11.22 -14.96 6.82
C GLU A 167 -12.03 -16.17 7.28
N GLN A 168 -12.20 -17.17 6.41
CA GLN A 168 -12.90 -18.42 6.77
C GLN A 168 -12.17 -19.19 7.88
N ASP A 169 -10.84 -19.24 7.85
CA ASP A 169 -10.02 -19.97 8.82
C ASP A 169 -9.92 -19.24 10.18
N ASN A 170 -10.03 -17.91 10.18
CA ASN A 170 -9.79 -17.08 11.36
C ASN A 170 -11.05 -16.43 11.95
N ALA A 171 -12.21 -16.55 11.30
CA ALA A 171 -13.46 -15.99 11.81
C ALA A 171 -13.98 -16.80 13.01
N GLY A 172 -14.12 -16.14 14.17
CA GLY A 172 -14.84 -16.71 15.32
C GLY A 172 -16.35 -16.78 15.12
N GLN A 173 -16.91 -15.89 14.29
CA GLN A 173 -18.33 -15.85 13.95
C GLN A 173 -18.50 -15.25 12.55
N VAL A 174 -19.35 -15.87 11.73
CA VAL A 174 -19.78 -15.33 10.44
C VAL A 174 -21.18 -14.73 10.60
N VAL A 175 -21.34 -13.47 10.16
CA VAL A 175 -22.62 -12.77 10.15
C VAL A 175 -22.97 -12.42 8.71
N GLU A 176 -24.11 -12.91 8.23
CA GLU A 176 -24.55 -12.70 6.87
C GLU A 176 -25.58 -11.57 6.81
N GLN A 177 -25.43 -10.68 5.83
CA GLN A 177 -26.41 -9.64 5.52
C GLN A 177 -26.76 -9.68 4.04
N VAL A 178 -27.73 -10.54 3.70
CA VAL A 178 -28.18 -10.74 2.31
C VAL A 178 -29.34 -9.80 1.94
N VAL A 179 -30.20 -9.46 2.91
CA VAL A 179 -31.38 -8.62 2.66
C VAL A 179 -30.98 -7.16 2.50
N ARG A 180 -31.26 -6.59 1.32
CA ARG A 180 -31.05 -5.16 1.04
C ARG A 180 -32.23 -4.34 1.56
N PRO A 181 -32.02 -3.22 2.29
CA PRO A 181 -33.11 -2.36 2.78
C PRO A 181 -34.03 -1.82 1.68
N THR A 182 -33.53 -1.72 0.44
CA THR A 182 -34.28 -1.26 -0.73
C THR A 182 -35.20 -2.32 -1.34
N GLY A 183 -35.09 -3.58 -0.93
CA GLY A 183 -35.81 -4.70 -1.53
C GLY A 183 -35.25 -5.16 -2.89
N LEU A 184 -34.09 -4.65 -3.31
CA LEU A 184 -33.42 -5.09 -4.54
C LEU A 184 -33.01 -6.57 -4.44
N VAL A 185 -33.43 -7.36 -5.42
CA VAL A 185 -33.08 -8.78 -5.55
C VAL A 185 -31.81 -8.96 -6.37
N ASP A 186 -31.16 -10.12 -6.20
CA ASP A 186 -30.05 -10.51 -7.04
C ASP A 186 -30.52 -10.69 -8.50
N PRO A 187 -29.68 -10.32 -9.49
CA PRO A 187 -30.05 -10.43 -10.90
C PRO A 187 -30.16 -11.89 -11.33
N VAL A 188 -30.99 -12.15 -12.35
CA VAL A 188 -31.07 -13.47 -12.99
C VAL A 188 -29.81 -13.70 -13.82
N VAL A 189 -29.25 -14.91 -13.73
CA VAL A 189 -28.06 -15.32 -14.48
C VAL A 189 -28.46 -16.28 -15.60
N GLU A 190 -27.99 -16.02 -16.81
CA GLU A 190 -28.20 -16.85 -18.00
C GLU A 190 -26.84 -17.24 -18.61
N VAL A 191 -26.74 -18.47 -19.13
CA VAL A 191 -25.54 -18.97 -19.82
C VAL A 191 -25.89 -19.27 -21.28
N ARG A 192 -25.20 -18.60 -22.22
CA ARG A 192 -25.41 -18.73 -23.67
C ARG A 192 -24.17 -19.28 -24.40
N PRO A 193 -24.31 -19.94 -25.56
CA PRO A 193 -23.17 -20.40 -26.37
C PRO A 193 -22.31 -19.25 -26.91
N ALA A 194 -20.99 -19.48 -27.02
CA ALA A 194 -20.04 -18.45 -27.46
C ALA A 194 -20.04 -18.16 -28.97
N THR A 195 -20.66 -19.00 -29.80
CA THR A 195 -20.54 -18.99 -31.27
C THR A 195 -20.96 -17.65 -31.90
N HIS A 196 -22.00 -17.00 -31.38
CA HIS A 196 -22.53 -15.73 -31.86
C HIS A 196 -22.60 -14.67 -30.76
N GLN A 197 -21.70 -14.76 -29.77
CA GLN A 197 -21.77 -13.94 -28.55
C GLN A 197 -21.72 -12.42 -28.80
N VAL A 198 -21.02 -11.96 -29.84
CA VAL A 198 -20.89 -10.53 -30.14
C VAL A 198 -22.19 -9.97 -30.70
N ASP A 199 -22.80 -10.69 -31.64
CA ASP A 199 -24.08 -10.30 -32.24
C ASP A 199 -25.22 -10.38 -31.21
N ASP A 200 -25.20 -11.43 -30.37
CA ASP A 200 -26.16 -11.62 -29.26
C ASP A 200 -26.09 -10.46 -28.25
N VAL A 201 -24.88 -10.11 -27.81
CA VAL A 201 -24.68 -8.96 -26.90
C VAL A 201 -25.09 -7.64 -27.56
N LEU A 202 -24.83 -7.43 -28.85
CA LEU A 202 -25.27 -6.23 -29.56
C LEU A 202 -26.80 -6.11 -29.58
N GLN A 203 -27.51 -7.23 -29.78
CA GLN A 203 -28.97 -7.25 -29.70
C GLN A 203 -29.47 -6.93 -28.28
N GLU A 204 -28.89 -7.55 -27.26
CA GLU A 204 -29.24 -7.28 -25.86
C GLU A 204 -29.01 -5.80 -25.49
N ILE A 205 -27.89 -5.20 -25.92
CA ILE A 205 -27.62 -3.78 -25.71
C ILE A 205 -28.74 -2.92 -26.29
N ARG A 206 -29.21 -3.20 -27.51
CA ARG A 206 -30.29 -2.43 -28.15
C ARG A 206 -31.57 -2.49 -27.31
N LEU A 207 -31.94 -3.67 -26.82
CA LEU A 207 -33.11 -3.85 -25.93
C LEU A 207 -32.97 -3.02 -24.64
N ARG A 208 -31.76 -2.97 -24.04
CA ARG A 208 -31.51 -2.16 -22.83
C ARG A 208 -31.51 -0.66 -23.10
N VAL A 209 -31.03 -0.23 -24.27
CA VAL A 209 -31.05 1.17 -24.67
C VAL A 209 -32.49 1.66 -24.87
N ASP A 210 -33.36 0.84 -25.48
CA ASP A 210 -34.79 1.16 -25.64
C ASP A 210 -35.51 1.32 -24.27
N ALA A 211 -35.05 0.59 -23.25
CA ALA A 211 -35.50 0.72 -21.86
C ALA A 211 -34.79 1.84 -21.05
N ASN A 212 -33.88 2.60 -21.68
CA ASN A 212 -33.01 3.59 -21.04
C ASN A 212 -32.14 3.03 -19.88
N GLU A 213 -31.77 1.76 -19.96
CA GLU A 213 -30.86 1.08 -19.03
C GLU A 213 -29.39 1.19 -19.51
N ARG A 214 -28.45 0.64 -18.74
CA ARG A 214 -27.01 0.62 -19.08
C ARG A 214 -26.48 -0.81 -19.01
N VAL A 215 -25.43 -1.09 -19.79
CA VAL A 215 -24.81 -2.40 -19.88
C VAL A 215 -23.33 -2.28 -19.51
N LEU A 216 -22.85 -3.23 -18.70
CA LEU A 216 -21.43 -3.41 -18.39
C LEU A 216 -20.97 -4.73 -19.03
N ILE A 217 -19.83 -4.69 -19.72
CA ILE A 217 -19.24 -5.85 -20.39
C ILE A 217 -17.81 -5.99 -19.89
N THR A 218 -17.44 -7.20 -19.48
CA THR A 218 -16.08 -7.53 -19.04
C THR A 218 -15.44 -8.49 -20.03
N THR A 219 -14.25 -8.13 -20.54
CA THR A 219 -13.43 -8.98 -21.40
C THR A 219 -12.12 -9.36 -20.70
N LEU A 220 -11.46 -10.42 -21.17
CA LEU A 220 -10.23 -10.92 -20.53
C LEU A 220 -8.98 -10.06 -20.81
N THR A 221 -8.93 -9.33 -21.92
CA THR A 221 -7.74 -8.55 -22.31
C THR A 221 -8.09 -7.14 -22.77
N LYS A 222 -7.12 -6.22 -22.65
CA LYS A 222 -7.25 -4.83 -23.14
C LYS A 222 -7.57 -4.80 -24.64
N ARG A 223 -6.86 -5.61 -25.44
CA ARG A 223 -7.10 -5.70 -26.89
C ARG A 223 -8.52 -6.15 -27.23
N MET A 224 -9.08 -7.12 -26.48
CA MET A 224 -10.46 -7.55 -26.68
C MET A 224 -11.45 -6.43 -26.33
N ALA A 225 -11.21 -5.69 -25.24
CA ALA A 225 -12.03 -4.56 -24.86
C ALA A 225 -12.02 -3.46 -25.93
N GLU A 226 -10.85 -3.14 -26.48
CA GLU A 226 -10.67 -2.17 -27.57
C GLU A 226 -11.42 -2.62 -28.82
N GLN A 227 -11.15 -3.83 -29.31
CA GLN A 227 -11.78 -4.37 -30.52
C GLN A 227 -13.31 -4.45 -30.39
N LEU A 228 -13.81 -4.85 -29.21
CA LEU A 228 -15.25 -4.90 -28.96
C LEU A 228 -15.85 -3.49 -28.93
N THR A 229 -15.14 -2.53 -28.33
CA THR A 229 -15.60 -1.13 -28.28
C THR A 229 -15.68 -0.52 -29.68
N ASP A 230 -14.68 -0.76 -30.52
CA ASP A 230 -14.67 -0.28 -31.90
C ASP A 230 -15.83 -0.89 -32.69
N TYR A 231 -15.99 -2.22 -32.62
CA TYR A 231 -17.09 -2.92 -33.29
C TYR A 231 -18.47 -2.40 -32.84
N LEU A 232 -18.68 -2.22 -31.53
CA LEU A 232 -19.95 -1.70 -31.00
C LEU A 232 -20.19 -0.24 -31.43
N SER A 233 -19.14 0.59 -31.43
CA SER A 233 -19.20 1.98 -31.86
C SER A 233 -19.55 2.09 -33.35
N ASP A 234 -18.92 1.28 -34.20
CA ASP A 234 -19.19 1.22 -35.65
C ASP A 234 -20.63 0.78 -35.94
N ASN A 235 -21.21 -0.04 -35.05
CA ASN A 235 -22.61 -0.47 -35.10
C ASN A 235 -23.58 0.49 -34.37
N GLY A 236 -23.14 1.71 -34.06
CA GLY A 236 -23.99 2.80 -33.56
C GLY A 236 -24.23 2.80 -32.04
N VAL A 237 -23.53 1.96 -31.27
CA VAL A 237 -23.64 1.93 -29.81
C VAL A 237 -22.79 3.03 -29.17
N LYS A 238 -23.36 3.79 -28.23
CA LYS A 238 -22.61 4.75 -27.42
C LYS A 238 -21.81 4.02 -26.34
N VAL A 239 -20.56 3.68 -26.64
CA VAL A 239 -19.69 2.88 -25.78
C VAL A 239 -18.40 3.60 -25.39
N ARG A 240 -17.86 3.24 -24.24
CA ARG A 240 -16.53 3.62 -23.74
C ARG A 240 -15.89 2.41 -23.09
N TYR A 241 -14.63 2.15 -23.36
CA TYR A 241 -13.86 1.17 -22.59
C TYR A 241 -13.26 1.84 -21.35
N LEU A 242 -13.02 1.04 -20.31
CA LEU A 242 -12.31 1.44 -19.10
C LEU A 242 -11.22 0.41 -18.82
N HIS A 243 -9.97 0.85 -18.65
CA HIS A 243 -8.88 0.00 -18.19
C HIS A 243 -7.95 0.78 -17.25
N SER A 244 -7.11 0.05 -16.50
CA SER A 244 -6.02 0.60 -15.67
C SER A 244 -4.91 1.22 -16.51
#